data_AF-A0A962U761-F1
#
_entry.id   AF-A0A962U761-F1
#
_cell.length_a   1.000
_cell.length_b   1.000
_cell.length_c   1.000
_cell.angle_alpha   90.00
_cell.angle_beta   90.00
_cell.angle_gamma   90.00
#
_symmetry.space_group_name_H-M   'P 1'
#
loop_
_entity.id
_entity.type
_entity.pdbx_description
1 polymer ?
#
loop_
_entity_poly.entity_id
_entity_poly.type
_entity_poly.pdbx_seq_one_letter_code
_entity_poly.pdbx_strand_id
1 'polypeptide(L)'
;MCTVCGCGEGESRIEGHEPHDHAAHDHHHDHEHAHAHSHAHDHDHGHHAHAHDHDHAHDVQVRGDDHDYGQGPARAHAPGLSQARMVQIEQDILGKNDRYAAANRGRLMQHGILALNLVSSPGSGKTSLLTRTLSDLKNELALGVIEGDQQTSNDADRIRATGVRAIQINTGKGCHLDAHQVGHALDHLQPDDGSVLFIENVGNLVCPAAFDLGEAHKVAILSITEGEDKPIKYPDMFHAADLMLLNKIDLLPYVQFDVEQCIEYARRVNPGLQVLTVSATSGEGMDDWYAWIRATRQARLIGHPALKRKDAATGAAV
;
A
#
# COMPACT_ATOMS: atom_id res chain seq x y z
N MET A 1 -4.57 -7.57 -13.79
CA MET A 1 -5.49 -7.85 -12.66
C MET A 1 -4.60 -8.32 -11.53
N CYS A 2 -4.54 -7.55 -10.44
CA CYS A 2 -3.77 -7.93 -9.26
C CYS A 2 -4.28 -9.28 -8.75
N THR A 3 -3.43 -10.29 -8.70
CA THR A 3 -3.79 -11.65 -8.25
C THR A 3 -4.13 -11.71 -6.77
N VAL A 4 -3.74 -10.67 -6.01
CA VAL A 4 -3.94 -10.56 -4.56
C VAL A 4 -5.34 -10.04 -4.20
N CYS A 5 -5.86 -9.01 -4.89
CA CYS A 5 -7.20 -8.45 -4.62
C CYS A 5 -8.24 -8.68 -5.73
N GLY A 6 -7.82 -9.18 -6.90
CA GLY A 6 -8.68 -9.28 -8.08
C GLY A 6 -8.98 -7.95 -8.78
N CYS A 7 -8.30 -6.86 -8.42
CA CYS A 7 -8.56 -5.54 -9.00
C CYS A 7 -7.95 -5.45 -10.42
N GLY A 8 -8.76 -5.04 -11.40
CA GLY A 8 -8.35 -4.88 -12.80
C GLY A 8 -7.56 -3.60 -13.05
N GLU A 9 -6.60 -3.64 -13.99
CA GLU A 9 -5.94 -2.45 -14.54
C GLU A 9 -6.78 -1.89 -15.71
N GLY A 10 -6.82 -0.57 -15.89
CA GLY A 10 -7.41 0.06 -17.09
C GLY A 10 -8.23 1.34 -16.87
N GLU A 11 -8.52 1.72 -15.62
CA GLU A 11 -9.35 2.91 -15.31
C GLU A 11 -8.57 3.99 -14.52
N SER A 12 -7.23 3.97 -14.57
CA SER A 12 -6.43 4.95 -13.83
C SER A 12 -6.26 6.25 -14.61
N ARG A 13 -6.49 7.40 -13.95
CA ARG A 13 -6.34 8.74 -14.51
C ARG A 13 -5.40 9.57 -13.65
N ILE A 14 -4.39 10.15 -14.27
CA ILE A 14 -3.48 11.11 -13.64
C ILE A 14 -3.93 12.53 -14.03
N GLU A 15 -3.95 13.44 -13.07
CA GLU A 15 -4.29 14.84 -13.35
C GLU A 15 -3.31 15.47 -14.34
N GLY A 16 -3.85 16.12 -15.38
CA GLY A 16 -3.05 16.72 -16.46
C GLY A 16 -2.78 15.80 -17.66
N HIS A 17 -3.32 14.57 -17.68
CA HIS A 17 -3.23 13.64 -18.81
C HIS A 17 -4.61 13.44 -19.49
N GLU A 18 -4.66 13.51 -20.84
CA GLU A 18 -5.86 13.14 -21.63
C GLU A 18 -5.93 11.61 -21.78
N PRO A 19 -7.11 10.97 -21.62
CA PRO A 19 -7.24 9.52 -21.71
C PRO A 19 -7.01 9.02 -23.15
N HIS A 20 -6.20 7.96 -23.31
CA HIS A 20 -6.17 7.18 -24.54
C HIS A 20 -7.34 6.20 -24.57
N ASP A 21 -8.25 6.41 -25.53
CA ASP A 21 -9.49 5.65 -25.70
C ASP A 21 -9.19 4.24 -26.26
N HIS A 22 -9.31 3.20 -25.44
CA HIS A 22 -9.35 1.82 -25.90
C HIS A 22 -10.80 1.35 -25.94
N ALA A 23 -11.39 1.44 -27.14
CA ALA A 23 -12.75 1.00 -27.42
C ALA A 23 -13.00 -0.45 -26.94
N ALA A 24 -13.91 -0.61 -25.99
CA ALA A 24 -14.39 -1.89 -25.52
C ALA A 24 -15.33 -2.53 -26.55
N HIS A 25 -15.07 -3.78 -26.91
CA HIS A 25 -16.00 -4.62 -27.66
C HIS A 25 -16.85 -5.42 -26.68
N ASP A 26 -18.12 -5.04 -26.55
CA ASP A 26 -19.15 -5.81 -25.83
C ASP A 26 -19.59 -7.03 -26.66
N HIS A 27 -19.54 -8.22 -26.06
CA HIS A 27 -20.24 -9.40 -26.54
C HIS A 27 -21.23 -9.89 -25.48
N HIS A 28 -22.49 -9.54 -25.70
CA HIS A 28 -23.66 -10.10 -25.02
C HIS A 28 -23.90 -11.53 -25.50
N HIS A 29 -24.05 -12.48 -24.57
CA HIS A 29 -24.75 -13.74 -24.83
C HIS A 29 -25.76 -14.01 -23.73
N ASP A 30 -27.03 -13.86 -24.08
CA ASP A 30 -28.18 -14.36 -23.33
C ASP A 30 -28.33 -15.86 -23.56
N HIS A 31 -28.45 -16.64 -22.48
CA HIS A 31 -29.02 -17.98 -22.54
C HIS A 31 -29.96 -18.21 -21.35
N GLU A 32 -31.26 -18.11 -21.64
CA GLU A 32 -32.32 -18.71 -20.84
C GLU A 32 -32.33 -20.23 -21.06
N HIS A 33 -32.31 -21.01 -19.98
CA HIS A 33 -32.81 -22.38 -20.01
C HIS A 33 -33.61 -22.70 -18.74
N ALA A 34 -34.92 -22.81 -18.92
CA ALA A 34 -35.84 -23.41 -17.96
C ALA A 34 -35.95 -24.90 -18.25
N HIS A 35 -35.68 -25.76 -17.27
CA HIS A 35 -36.21 -27.13 -17.24
C HIS A 35 -36.55 -27.55 -15.81
N ALA A 36 -37.84 -27.77 -15.60
CA ALA A 36 -38.40 -28.46 -14.45
C ALA A 36 -38.45 -29.96 -14.75
N HIS A 37 -37.94 -30.81 -13.86
CA HIS A 37 -38.38 -32.20 -13.75
C HIS A 37 -38.38 -32.66 -12.30
N SER A 38 -39.56 -33.09 -11.87
CA SER A 38 -39.85 -33.80 -10.63
C SER A 38 -39.70 -35.30 -10.85
N HIS A 39 -38.90 -36.00 -10.05
CA HIS A 39 -39.08 -37.43 -9.83
C HIS A 39 -38.71 -37.80 -8.39
N ALA A 40 -39.71 -38.34 -7.69
CA ALA A 40 -39.57 -39.00 -6.40
C ALA A 40 -39.39 -40.50 -6.65
N HIS A 41 -38.42 -41.12 -5.97
CA HIS A 41 -38.40 -42.56 -5.72
C HIS A 41 -37.76 -42.82 -4.35
N ASP A 42 -38.60 -43.32 -3.44
CA ASP A 42 -38.19 -44.15 -2.31
C ASP A 42 -37.64 -45.47 -2.86
N HIS A 43 -36.56 -46.00 -2.26
CA HIS A 43 -36.44 -47.42 -1.92
C HIS A 43 -35.27 -47.68 -0.98
N ASP A 44 -35.47 -48.72 -0.17
CA ASP A 44 -34.84 -49.04 1.08
C ASP A 44 -34.02 -50.35 0.98
N HIS A 45 -32.94 -50.39 1.77
CA HIS A 45 -32.05 -51.49 2.20
C HIS A 45 -31.27 -52.38 1.20
N GLY A 46 -29.97 -52.56 1.52
CA GLY A 46 -29.18 -53.72 1.07
C GLY A 46 -27.66 -53.57 1.25
N HIS A 47 -27.13 -53.96 2.42
CA HIS A 47 -25.70 -54.02 2.70
C HIS A 47 -24.98 -55.07 1.83
N HIS A 48 -23.99 -54.67 1.03
CA HIS A 48 -22.91 -55.56 0.59
C HIS A 48 -21.57 -54.83 0.52
N ALA A 49 -20.59 -55.42 1.20
CA ALA A 49 -19.20 -54.97 1.28
C ALA A 49 -18.44 -55.31 0.00
N HIS A 50 -17.80 -54.31 -0.59
CA HIS A 50 -16.70 -54.51 -1.54
C HIS A 50 -15.51 -53.66 -1.10
N ALA A 51 -14.43 -54.35 -0.74
CA ALA A 51 -13.12 -53.75 -0.55
C ALA A 51 -12.56 -53.37 -1.91
N HIS A 52 -12.35 -52.07 -2.12
CA HIS A 52 -11.49 -51.56 -3.18
C HIS A 52 -10.35 -50.78 -2.53
N ASP A 53 -9.16 -51.34 -2.71
CA ASP A 53 -7.88 -50.76 -2.37
C ASP A 53 -7.61 -49.62 -3.36
N HIS A 54 -7.65 -48.38 -2.88
CA HIS A 54 -7.25 -47.21 -3.65
C HIS A 54 -6.23 -46.41 -2.84
N ASP A 55 -4.98 -46.63 -3.22
CA ASP A 55 -3.81 -45.82 -2.90
C ASP A 55 -4.03 -44.38 -3.41
N HIS A 56 -4.40 -43.46 -2.52
CA HIS A 56 -4.37 -42.03 -2.80
C HIS A 56 -3.72 -41.25 -1.66
N ALA A 57 -2.46 -40.89 -1.94
CA ALA A 57 -1.71 -39.72 -1.52
C ALA A 57 -2.37 -38.77 -0.50
N HIS A 58 -1.75 -38.72 0.68
CA HIS A 58 -1.71 -37.63 1.67
C HIS A 58 -2.73 -36.50 1.53
N ASP A 59 -3.95 -36.75 2.03
CA ASP A 59 -4.74 -35.68 2.63
C ASP A 59 -4.06 -35.26 3.94
N VAL A 60 -3.54 -34.03 3.95
CA VAL A 60 -3.26 -33.33 5.20
C VAL A 60 -4.61 -33.07 5.85
N GLN A 61 -4.94 -33.87 6.86
CA GLN A 61 -6.11 -33.68 7.70
C GLN A 61 -6.01 -32.31 8.39
N VAL A 62 -6.68 -31.30 7.84
CA VAL A 62 -6.99 -30.07 8.55
C VAL A 62 -7.95 -30.44 9.68
N ARG A 63 -7.43 -30.44 10.91
CA ARG A 63 -8.27 -30.54 12.11
C ARG A 63 -8.91 -29.17 12.35
N GLY A 64 -10.21 -29.09 12.07
CA GLY A 64 -11.16 -28.13 12.65
C GLY A 64 -11.48 -26.93 11.77
N ASP A 65 -12.74 -26.83 11.32
CA ASP A 65 -13.56 -25.68 10.88
C ASP A 65 -12.94 -24.46 10.15
N ASP A 66 -11.67 -24.49 9.78
CA ASP A 66 -10.96 -23.35 9.20
C ASP A 66 -10.80 -23.53 7.69
N HIS A 67 -11.51 -22.69 6.94
CA HIS A 67 -11.45 -22.65 5.48
C HIS A 67 -10.30 -21.72 5.04
N ASP A 68 -9.07 -22.21 5.11
CA ASP A 68 -7.87 -21.45 4.73
C ASP A 68 -7.51 -21.66 3.25
N TYR A 69 -7.74 -20.63 2.44
CA TYR A 69 -7.43 -20.61 1.00
C TYR A 69 -6.03 -20.04 0.68
N GLY A 70 -5.23 -19.69 1.70
CA GLY A 70 -3.93 -19.04 1.60
C GLY A 70 -2.71 -19.97 1.65
N GLN A 71 -2.90 -21.28 1.80
CA GLN A 71 -1.79 -22.24 1.99
C GLN A 71 -1.07 -22.66 0.69
N GLY A 72 -1.57 -22.25 -0.48
CA GLY A 72 -0.95 -22.55 -1.77
C GLY A 72 0.33 -21.72 -2.04
N PRO A 73 1.20 -22.12 -3.00
CA PRO A 73 2.39 -21.35 -3.36
C PRO A 73 2.13 -19.90 -3.77
N ALA A 74 0.96 -19.61 -4.35
CA ALA A 74 0.56 -18.24 -4.69
C ALA A 74 -0.08 -17.49 -3.50
N ARG A 75 -0.32 -18.17 -2.38
CA ARG A 75 -1.02 -17.68 -1.17
C ARG A 75 -2.37 -16.98 -1.45
N ALA A 76 -2.95 -17.30 -2.61
CA ALA A 76 -4.19 -16.74 -3.10
C ALA A 76 -4.96 -17.82 -3.87
N HIS A 77 -6.26 -17.57 -4.05
CA HIS A 77 -7.16 -18.44 -4.79
C HIS A 77 -7.98 -17.65 -5.80
N ALA A 78 -7.96 -18.08 -7.05
CA ALA A 78 -8.82 -17.56 -8.10
C ALA A 78 -9.48 -18.72 -8.86
N PRO A 79 -10.82 -18.75 -8.98
CA PRO A 79 -11.53 -19.80 -9.71
C PRO A 79 -11.00 -19.96 -11.13
N GLY A 80 -10.70 -21.21 -11.54
CA GLY A 80 -10.21 -21.52 -12.88
C GLY A 80 -8.71 -21.24 -13.13
N LEU A 81 -7.95 -20.81 -12.12
CA LEU A 81 -6.50 -20.61 -12.23
C LEU A 81 -5.73 -21.58 -11.35
N SER A 82 -4.69 -22.21 -11.91
CA SER A 82 -3.77 -23.04 -11.13
C SER A 82 -2.81 -22.17 -10.31
N GLN A 83 -2.33 -22.70 -9.18
CA GLN A 83 -1.33 -22.02 -8.34
C GLN A 83 -0.09 -21.61 -9.15
N ALA A 84 0.45 -22.51 -9.98
CA ALA A 84 1.60 -22.21 -10.83
C ALA A 84 1.34 -21.08 -11.83
N ARG A 85 0.13 -21.04 -12.42
CA ARG A 85 -0.24 -19.96 -13.34
C ARG A 85 -0.38 -18.62 -12.62
N MET A 86 -0.94 -18.62 -11.40
CA MET A 86 -1.04 -17.41 -10.58
C MET A 86 0.34 -16.86 -10.21
N VAL A 87 1.26 -17.71 -9.74
CA VAL A 87 2.64 -17.29 -9.43
C VAL A 87 3.33 -16.70 -10.66
N GLN A 88 3.18 -17.31 -11.84
CA GLN A 88 3.78 -16.78 -13.06
C GLN A 88 3.23 -15.39 -13.42
N ILE A 89 1.91 -15.21 -13.37
CA ILE A 89 1.26 -13.92 -13.65
C ILE A 89 1.76 -12.86 -12.66
N GLU A 90 1.84 -13.20 -11.38
CA GLU A 90 2.33 -12.31 -10.34
C GLU A 90 3.80 -11.91 -10.57
N GLN A 91 4.68 -12.87 -10.88
CA GLN A 91 6.09 -12.61 -11.21
C GLN A 91 6.25 -11.69 -12.42
N ASP A 92 5.44 -11.89 -13.47
CA ASP A 92 5.48 -11.05 -14.67
C ASP A 92 5.04 -9.60 -14.36
N ILE A 93 3.99 -9.43 -13.54
CA ILE A 93 3.49 -8.11 -13.13
C ILE A 93 4.51 -7.40 -12.23
N LEU A 94 4.96 -8.06 -11.16
CA LEU A 94 5.90 -7.47 -10.20
C LEU A 94 7.26 -7.19 -10.86
N GLY A 95 7.77 -8.11 -11.69
CA GLY A 95 9.02 -7.89 -12.41
C GLY A 95 8.95 -6.73 -13.42
N LYS A 96 7.77 -6.44 -13.98
CA LYS A 96 7.57 -5.22 -14.78
C LYS A 96 7.56 -3.97 -13.91
N ASN A 97 6.86 -3.99 -12.77
CA ASN A 97 6.84 -2.89 -11.81
C ASN A 97 8.25 -2.55 -11.31
N ASP A 98 9.06 -3.55 -10.95
CA ASP A 98 10.41 -3.35 -10.40
C ASP A 98 11.34 -2.59 -11.35
N ARG A 99 11.17 -2.76 -12.67
CA ARG A 99 11.92 -1.98 -13.66
C ARG A 99 11.57 -0.50 -13.62
N TYR A 100 10.28 -0.17 -13.49
CA TYR A 100 9.86 1.22 -13.31
C TYR A 100 10.31 1.78 -11.96
N ALA A 101 10.21 0.98 -10.90
CA ALA A 101 10.66 1.38 -9.56
C ALA A 101 12.16 1.69 -9.52
N ALA A 102 12.98 0.86 -10.18
CA ALA A 102 14.41 1.10 -10.33
C ALA A 102 14.71 2.40 -11.10
N ALA A 103 13.94 2.69 -12.16
CA ALA A 103 14.08 3.94 -12.91
C ALA A 103 13.69 5.17 -12.06
N ASN A 104 12.55 5.11 -11.36
CA ASN A 104 12.10 6.16 -10.45
C ASN A 104 13.13 6.42 -9.36
N ARG A 105 13.63 5.36 -8.71
CA ARG A 105 14.66 5.44 -7.68
C ARG A 105 15.93 6.09 -8.21
N GLY A 106 16.39 5.70 -9.40
CA GLY A 106 17.54 6.30 -10.06
C GLY A 106 17.38 7.80 -10.26
N ARG A 107 16.22 8.23 -10.77
CA ARG A 107 15.88 9.65 -10.94
C ARG A 107 15.85 10.39 -9.60
N LEU A 108 15.11 9.88 -8.62
CA LEU A 108 14.99 10.51 -7.30
C LEU A 108 16.34 10.65 -6.62
N MET A 109 17.17 9.60 -6.68
CA MET A 109 18.55 9.63 -6.17
C MET A 109 19.42 10.63 -6.90
N GLN A 110 19.36 10.70 -8.24
CA GLN A 110 20.16 11.66 -9.02
C GLN A 110 19.87 13.12 -8.63
N HIS A 111 18.62 13.42 -8.26
CA HIS A 111 18.18 14.75 -7.84
C HIS A 111 18.23 14.96 -6.32
N GLY A 112 18.74 13.99 -5.55
CA GLY A 112 18.82 14.07 -4.08
C GLY A 112 17.47 14.15 -3.37
N ILE A 113 16.38 13.72 -4.02
CA ILE A 113 15.02 13.78 -3.49
C ILE A 113 14.79 12.62 -2.51
N LEU A 114 14.29 12.94 -1.32
CA LEU A 114 13.81 11.92 -0.37
C LEU A 114 12.35 11.58 -0.67
N ALA A 115 12.09 10.43 -1.28
CA ALA A 115 10.73 9.94 -1.52
C ALA A 115 10.25 9.01 -0.39
N LEU A 116 9.10 9.30 0.20
CA LEU A 116 8.49 8.53 1.30
C LEU A 116 7.11 8.02 0.86
N ASN A 117 6.91 6.71 0.88
CA ASN A 117 5.64 6.06 0.53
C ASN A 117 4.81 5.83 1.81
N LEU A 118 3.72 6.57 1.97
CA LEU A 118 2.83 6.48 3.13
C LEU A 118 1.72 5.47 2.84
N VAL A 119 1.72 4.38 3.59
CA VAL A 119 0.77 3.25 3.44
C VAL A 119 0.00 3.03 4.74
N SER A 120 -1.28 2.69 4.65
CA SER A 120 -2.14 2.48 5.84
C SER A 120 -3.44 1.79 5.47
N SER A 121 -4.26 1.42 6.47
CA SER A 121 -5.68 1.16 6.25
C SER A 121 -6.45 2.46 5.89
N PRO A 122 -7.66 2.36 5.31
CA PRO A 122 -8.57 3.50 5.25
C PRO A 122 -8.86 4.07 6.65
N GLY A 123 -8.84 5.40 6.78
CA GLY A 123 -9.16 6.07 8.04
C GLY A 123 -8.06 6.08 9.10
N SER A 124 -6.86 5.54 8.86
CA SER A 124 -5.71 5.62 9.79
C SER A 124 -5.20 7.05 10.02
N GLY A 125 -5.62 8.00 9.19
CA GLY A 125 -5.31 9.42 9.31
C GLY A 125 -4.12 9.90 8.49
N LYS A 126 -3.76 9.21 7.39
CA LYS A 126 -2.64 9.57 6.50
C LYS A 126 -2.68 11.03 6.07
N THR A 127 -3.77 11.45 5.42
CA THR A 127 -3.89 12.82 4.92
C THR A 127 -3.87 13.85 6.04
N SER A 128 -4.44 13.57 7.21
CA SER A 128 -4.38 14.48 8.36
C SER A 128 -2.97 14.61 8.92
N LEU A 129 -2.23 13.50 9.02
CA LEU A 129 -0.82 13.50 9.40
C LEU A 129 0.04 14.21 8.36
N LEU A 130 -0.21 13.97 7.08
CA LEU A 130 0.50 14.60 5.97
C LEU A 130 0.23 16.10 5.92
N THR A 131 -1.02 16.55 5.90
CA THR A 131 -1.38 17.98 5.90
C THR A 131 -0.78 18.74 7.08
N ARG A 132 -0.73 18.13 8.28
CA ARG A 132 -0.02 18.69 9.44
C ARG A 132 1.47 18.78 9.19
N THR A 133 2.10 17.70 8.75
CA THR A 133 3.53 17.63 8.41
C THR A 133 3.91 18.71 7.39
N LEU A 134 3.12 18.87 6.33
CA LEU A 134 3.34 19.87 5.29
C LEU A 134 3.22 21.29 5.84
N SER A 135 2.19 21.56 6.64
CA SER A 135 1.96 22.89 7.22
C SER A 135 3.10 23.31 8.14
N ASP A 136 3.62 22.37 8.93
CA ASP A 136 4.69 22.62 9.89
C ASP A 136 6.06 22.75 9.20
N LEU A 137 6.31 22.00 8.12
CA LEU A 137 7.65 21.92 7.49
C LEU A 137 7.82 22.71 6.19
N LYS A 138 6.75 23.22 5.55
CA LYS A 138 6.84 23.89 4.23
C LYS A 138 7.74 25.13 4.18
N ASN A 139 7.97 25.79 5.32
CA ASN A 139 8.85 26.96 5.40
C ASN A 139 10.32 26.56 5.60
N GLU A 140 10.59 25.30 5.96
CA GLU A 140 11.92 24.77 6.20
C GLU A 140 12.43 23.92 5.03
N LEU A 141 11.53 23.18 4.38
CA LEU A 141 11.84 22.18 3.37
C LEU A 141 11.04 22.44 2.09
N ALA A 142 11.67 22.16 0.94
CA ALA A 142 10.93 22.01 -0.31
C ALA A 142 10.16 20.69 -0.26
N LEU A 143 8.84 20.75 -0.41
CA LEU A 143 7.92 19.61 -0.28
C LEU A 143 7.10 19.44 -1.57
N GLY A 144 6.82 18.20 -1.93
CA GLY A 144 5.89 17.84 -3.00
C GLY A 144 5.10 16.59 -2.63
N VAL A 145 3.93 16.41 -3.24
CA VAL A 145 3.06 15.27 -2.96
C VAL A 145 2.55 14.61 -4.24
N ILE A 146 2.59 13.28 -4.27
CA ILE A 146 1.78 12.46 -5.16
C ILE A 146 0.71 11.82 -4.28
N GLU A 147 -0.56 12.09 -4.58
CA GLU A 147 -1.70 11.55 -3.87
C GLU A 147 -2.33 10.46 -4.75
N GLY A 148 -2.60 9.29 -4.18
CA GLY A 148 -3.26 8.18 -4.84
C GLY A 148 -4.50 7.71 -4.08
N ASP A 149 -5.66 7.83 -4.73
CA ASP A 149 -6.92 7.28 -4.24
C ASP A 149 -7.67 6.55 -5.37
N GLN A 150 -8.72 5.81 -5.05
CA GLN A 150 -9.58 5.17 -6.04
C GLN A 150 -10.34 6.21 -6.87
N GLN A 151 -10.91 7.20 -6.20
CA GLN A 151 -11.79 8.20 -6.78
C GLN A 151 -11.65 9.54 -6.04
N THR A 152 -12.16 10.60 -6.65
CA THR A 152 -12.20 11.98 -6.12
C THR A 152 -10.84 12.68 -6.07
N SER A 153 -10.84 13.95 -5.71
CA SER A 153 -9.63 14.76 -5.48
C SER A 153 -9.56 15.32 -4.07
N ASN A 154 -10.41 14.82 -3.15
CA ASN A 154 -10.64 15.46 -1.86
C ASN A 154 -9.36 15.58 -1.04
N ASP A 155 -8.55 14.53 -0.99
CA ASP A 155 -7.31 14.52 -0.23
C ASP A 155 -6.22 15.37 -0.92
N ALA A 156 -6.12 15.32 -2.25
CA ALA A 156 -5.24 16.23 -3.00
C ALA A 156 -5.62 17.71 -2.80
N ASP A 157 -6.90 18.06 -2.74
CA ASP A 157 -7.37 19.43 -2.52
C ASP A 157 -7.06 19.91 -1.09
N ARG A 158 -7.22 19.04 -0.09
CA ARG A 158 -6.79 19.30 1.29
C ARG A 158 -5.28 19.51 1.40
N ILE A 159 -4.50 18.72 0.67
CA ILE A 159 -3.04 18.87 0.60
C ILE A 159 -2.67 20.20 -0.06
N ARG A 160 -3.28 20.57 -1.19
CA ARG A 160 -3.02 21.84 -1.88
C ARG A 160 -3.38 23.04 -1.03
N ALA A 161 -4.41 22.95 -0.19
CA ALA A 161 -4.76 24.02 0.75
C ALA A 161 -3.63 24.34 1.76
N THR A 162 -2.66 23.45 1.96
CA THR A 162 -1.44 23.75 2.75
C THR A 162 -0.47 24.68 2.04
N GLY A 163 -0.61 24.86 0.71
CA GLY A 163 0.29 25.60 -0.17
C GLY A 163 1.35 24.75 -0.85
N VAL A 164 1.41 23.44 -0.58
CA VAL A 164 2.33 22.50 -1.20
C VAL A 164 1.78 21.97 -2.54
N ARG A 165 2.65 21.80 -3.54
CA ARG A 165 2.26 21.22 -4.83
C ARG A 165 1.91 19.74 -4.68
N ALA A 166 0.76 19.34 -5.23
CA ALA A 166 0.32 17.96 -5.22
C ALA A 166 -0.28 17.54 -6.58
N ILE A 167 -0.02 16.29 -6.99
CA ILE A 167 -0.63 15.64 -8.15
C ILE A 167 -1.52 14.50 -7.67
N GLN A 168 -2.77 14.47 -8.15
CA GLN A 168 -3.73 13.38 -7.93
C GLN A 168 -3.52 12.26 -8.96
N ILE A 169 -3.53 11.03 -8.48
CA ILE A 169 -3.69 9.81 -9.26
C ILE A 169 -5.00 9.15 -8.83
N ASN A 170 -5.98 9.12 -9.72
CA ASN A 170 -7.16 8.29 -9.54
C ASN A 170 -6.84 6.89 -10.06
N THR A 171 -6.83 5.89 -9.20
CA THR A 171 -6.51 4.51 -9.56
C THR A 171 -7.70 3.75 -10.14
N GLY A 172 -8.91 4.33 -10.09
CA GLY A 172 -10.13 3.70 -10.55
C GLY A 172 -10.54 2.59 -9.58
N LYS A 173 -10.41 1.34 -10.02
CA LYS A 173 -10.61 0.15 -9.18
C LYS A 173 -9.31 -0.38 -8.57
N GLY A 174 -8.17 0.27 -8.87
CA GLY A 174 -6.88 -0.09 -8.29
C GLY A 174 -6.90 -0.02 -6.77
N CYS A 175 -6.16 -0.91 -6.11
CA CYS A 175 -6.07 -0.98 -4.65
C CYS A 175 -4.72 -0.48 -4.10
N HIS A 176 -3.85 0.01 -4.98
CA HIS A 176 -2.50 0.49 -4.73
C HIS A 176 -2.06 1.39 -5.89
N LEU A 177 -1.04 2.20 -5.64
CA LEU A 177 -0.23 2.81 -6.69
C LEU A 177 0.85 1.83 -7.18
N ASP A 178 1.20 1.92 -8.46
CA ASP A 178 2.37 1.24 -9.04
C ASP A 178 3.48 2.24 -9.44
N ALA A 179 4.68 1.73 -9.69
CA ALA A 179 5.83 2.56 -10.05
C ALA A 179 5.67 3.27 -11.40
N HIS A 180 4.91 2.73 -12.33
CA HIS A 180 4.68 3.38 -13.63
C HIS A 180 3.81 4.63 -13.46
N GLN A 181 2.73 4.53 -12.69
CA GLN A 181 1.88 5.66 -12.31
C GLN A 181 2.67 6.75 -11.58
N VAL A 182 3.49 6.38 -10.61
CA VAL A 182 4.37 7.31 -9.89
C VAL A 182 5.39 7.97 -10.83
N GLY A 183 5.96 7.21 -11.77
CA GLY A 183 6.89 7.72 -12.77
C GLY A 183 6.28 8.84 -13.62
N HIS A 184 5.06 8.64 -14.11
CA HIS A 184 4.31 9.67 -14.84
C HIS A 184 3.98 10.87 -13.96
N ALA A 185 3.54 10.65 -12.72
CA ALA A 185 3.25 11.76 -11.81
C ALA A 185 4.50 12.59 -11.48
N LEU A 186 5.69 11.98 -11.43
CA LEU A 186 6.96 12.70 -11.30
C LEU A 186 7.25 13.62 -12.49
N ASP A 187 6.87 13.23 -13.72
CA ASP A 187 7.04 14.06 -14.92
C ASP A 187 6.19 15.33 -14.87
N HIS A 188 4.99 15.25 -14.28
CA HIS A 188 4.09 16.39 -14.11
C HIS A 188 4.43 17.25 -12.89
N LEU A 189 4.71 16.62 -11.75
CA LEU A 189 4.99 17.33 -10.50
C LEU A 189 6.33 18.09 -10.57
N GLN A 190 7.36 17.47 -11.17
CA GLN A 190 8.73 17.97 -11.21
C GLN A 190 9.19 18.49 -9.83
N PRO A 191 9.36 17.61 -8.84
CA PRO A 191 9.81 18.02 -7.50
C PRO A 191 11.19 18.69 -7.57
N ASP A 192 11.41 19.66 -6.68
CA ASP A 192 12.68 20.39 -6.65
C ASP A 192 13.84 19.48 -6.21
N ASP A 193 15.04 19.74 -6.70
CA ASP A 193 16.24 19.03 -6.27
C ASP A 193 16.42 19.12 -4.75
N GLY A 194 16.73 17.99 -4.11
CA GLY A 194 16.89 17.92 -2.66
C GLY A 194 15.57 18.00 -1.88
N SER A 195 14.41 18.02 -2.50
CA SER A 195 13.11 18.08 -1.80
C SER A 195 12.77 16.79 -1.04
N VAL A 196 11.71 16.85 -0.23
CA VAL A 196 11.00 15.66 0.25
C VAL A 196 9.74 15.48 -0.59
N LEU A 197 9.60 14.29 -1.18
CA LEU A 197 8.41 13.87 -1.90
C LEU A 197 7.63 12.88 -1.03
N PHE A 198 6.40 13.23 -0.69
CA PHE A 198 5.48 12.27 -0.09
C PHE A 198 4.63 11.61 -1.18
N ILE A 199 4.51 10.29 -1.12
CA ILE A 199 3.58 9.52 -1.94
C ILE A 199 2.53 8.98 -0.98
N GLU A 200 1.35 9.59 -0.94
CA GLU A 200 0.21 9.07 -0.17
C GLU A 200 -0.46 7.98 -0.99
N ASN A 201 -0.30 6.72 -0.58
CA ASN A 201 -0.84 5.58 -1.28
C ASN A 201 -2.32 5.35 -0.94
N VAL A 202 -2.98 4.50 -1.72
CA VAL A 202 -4.35 4.07 -1.46
C VAL A 202 -4.44 3.43 -0.08
N GLY A 203 -5.54 3.67 0.65
CA GLY A 203 -5.78 3.04 1.95
C GLY A 203 -5.94 1.52 1.84
N ASN A 204 -4.84 0.79 1.93
CA ASN A 204 -4.78 -0.67 1.92
C ASN A 204 -3.48 -1.19 2.57
N LEU A 205 -3.58 -2.22 3.42
CA LEU A 205 -2.43 -2.89 4.06
C LEU A 205 -2.03 -4.21 3.36
N VAL A 206 -2.66 -4.57 2.24
CA VAL A 206 -2.40 -5.81 1.51
C VAL A 206 -1.65 -5.51 0.22
N CYS A 207 -2.35 -4.94 -0.78
CA CYS A 207 -1.77 -4.76 -2.11
C CYS A 207 -0.47 -3.94 -2.11
N PRO A 208 -0.36 -2.78 -1.42
CA PRO A 208 0.82 -1.92 -1.56
C PRO A 208 2.10 -2.52 -0.94
N ALA A 209 2.01 -3.62 -0.21
CA ALA A 209 3.16 -4.31 0.36
C ALA A 209 4.09 -4.89 -0.73
N ALA A 210 3.50 -5.40 -1.81
CA ALA A 210 4.23 -6.06 -2.89
C ALA A 210 4.79 -5.10 -3.97
N PHE A 211 4.35 -3.84 -3.98
CA PHE A 211 4.68 -2.88 -5.03
C PHE A 211 5.70 -1.84 -4.52
N ASP A 212 6.92 -1.96 -5.02
CA ASP A 212 7.96 -0.93 -4.92
C ASP A 212 7.61 0.22 -5.89
N LEU A 213 7.66 1.47 -5.43
CA LEU A 213 7.40 2.67 -6.26
C LEU A 213 8.70 3.37 -6.66
N GLY A 214 9.84 2.92 -6.14
CA GLY A 214 11.12 3.61 -6.21
C GLY A 214 11.38 4.53 -5.02
N GLU A 215 10.56 4.44 -3.96
CA GLU A 215 10.71 5.23 -2.75
C GLU A 215 12.03 4.93 -2.01
N ALA A 216 12.44 5.89 -1.18
CA ALA A 216 13.55 5.71 -0.26
C ALA A 216 13.14 4.86 0.95
N HIS A 217 11.94 5.11 1.47
CA HIS A 217 11.38 4.42 2.62
C HIS A 217 9.88 4.25 2.48
N LYS A 218 9.40 3.06 2.85
CA LYS A 218 7.97 2.78 3.04
C LYS A 218 7.62 3.01 4.51
N VAL A 219 6.65 3.88 4.76
CA VAL A 219 6.21 4.30 6.09
C VAL A 219 4.78 3.81 6.32
N ALA A 220 4.63 2.82 7.21
CA ALA A 220 3.32 2.29 7.59
C ALA A 220 2.68 3.17 8.66
N ILE A 221 1.45 3.62 8.44
CA ILE A 221 0.67 4.38 9.41
C ILE A 221 -0.42 3.46 9.96
N LEU A 222 -0.38 3.21 11.26
CA LEU A 222 -1.36 2.40 11.99
C LEU A 222 -2.06 3.29 13.01
N SER A 223 -3.39 3.32 13.03
CA SER A 223 -4.14 4.03 14.06
C SER A 223 -4.43 3.10 15.23
N ILE A 224 -4.38 3.62 16.47
CA ILE A 224 -4.77 2.85 17.66
C ILE A 224 -6.23 2.36 17.63
N THR A 225 -7.07 2.93 16.76
CA THR A 225 -8.47 2.50 16.57
C THR A 225 -8.61 1.23 15.73
N GLU A 226 -7.51 0.65 15.24
CA GLU A 226 -7.52 -0.51 14.34
C GLU A 226 -7.26 -1.84 15.06
N GLY A 227 -6.82 -1.80 16.32
CA GLY A 227 -6.45 -2.96 17.12
C GLY A 227 -4.95 -3.33 17.03
N GLU A 228 -4.40 -3.80 18.14
CA GLU A 228 -2.97 -4.03 18.34
C GLU A 228 -2.40 -5.16 17.48
N ASP A 229 -3.24 -6.10 17.05
CA ASP A 229 -2.85 -7.30 16.29
C ASP A 229 -2.68 -7.07 14.77
N LYS A 230 -2.87 -5.83 14.29
CA LYS A 230 -2.71 -5.49 12.87
C LYS A 230 -1.35 -5.90 12.29
N PRO A 231 -0.21 -5.73 12.97
CA PRO A 231 1.07 -6.11 12.39
C PRO A 231 1.19 -7.58 12.01
N ILE A 232 0.71 -8.48 12.88
CA ILE A 232 0.75 -9.93 12.60
C ILE A 232 -0.37 -10.38 11.66
N LYS A 233 -1.47 -9.62 11.54
CA LYS A 233 -2.53 -9.88 10.56
C LYS A 233 -2.16 -9.47 9.13
N TYR A 234 -1.29 -8.47 8.97
CA TYR A 234 -0.83 -7.96 7.68
C TYR A 234 0.70 -8.00 7.56
N PRO A 235 1.32 -9.18 7.79
CA PRO A 235 2.76 -9.27 8.02
C PRO A 235 3.60 -8.73 6.85
N ASP A 236 3.16 -8.94 5.61
CA ASP A 236 3.91 -8.49 4.43
C ASP A 236 4.09 -6.96 4.40
N MET A 237 3.09 -6.19 4.83
CA MET A 237 3.18 -4.74 4.89
C MET A 237 4.17 -4.26 5.95
N PHE A 238 4.08 -4.80 7.16
CA PHE A 238 4.97 -4.41 8.26
C PHE A 238 6.38 -4.97 8.10
N HIS A 239 6.53 -6.05 7.33
CA HIS A 239 7.83 -6.54 6.87
C HIS A 239 8.48 -5.58 5.86
N ALA A 240 7.71 -5.06 4.91
CA ALA A 240 8.20 -4.15 3.87
C ALA A 240 8.45 -2.70 4.35
N ALA A 241 7.91 -2.31 5.51
CA ALA A 241 8.07 -0.96 6.05
C ALA A 241 9.39 -0.78 6.81
N ASP A 242 10.01 0.40 6.68
CA ASP A 242 11.18 0.79 7.47
C ASP A 242 10.79 1.49 8.78
N LEU A 243 9.63 2.15 8.76
CA LEU A 243 9.09 2.93 9.86
C LEU A 243 7.59 2.69 10.00
N MET A 244 7.14 2.53 11.23
CA MET A 244 5.74 2.56 11.61
C MET A 244 5.43 3.83 12.41
N LEU A 245 4.38 4.56 12.00
CA LEU A 245 3.78 5.63 12.80
C LEU A 245 2.52 5.08 13.46
N LEU A 246 2.54 4.93 14.79
CA LEU A 246 1.35 4.61 15.58
C LEU A 246 0.59 5.91 15.87
N ASN A 247 -0.43 6.19 15.07
CA ASN A 247 -1.16 7.45 15.05
C ASN A 247 -2.39 7.43 15.98
N LYS A 248 -2.92 8.64 16.24
CA LYS A 248 -4.10 8.95 17.04
C LYS A 248 -3.95 8.60 18.52
N ILE A 249 -2.75 8.68 19.08
CA ILE A 249 -2.49 8.37 20.50
C ILE A 249 -3.27 9.27 21.47
N ASP A 250 -3.77 10.42 21.00
CA ASP A 250 -4.71 11.27 21.73
C ASP A 250 -6.01 10.55 22.12
N LEU A 251 -6.33 9.42 21.46
CA LEU A 251 -7.51 8.62 21.75
C LEU A 251 -7.29 7.53 22.82
N LEU A 252 -6.06 7.31 23.29
CA LEU A 252 -5.76 6.27 24.31
C LEU A 252 -6.63 6.37 25.57
N PRO A 253 -7.04 7.56 26.07
CA PRO A 253 -7.95 7.65 27.21
C PRO A 253 -9.37 7.11 26.95
N TYR A 254 -9.75 6.89 25.68
CA TYR A 254 -11.11 6.57 25.27
C TYR A 254 -11.25 5.17 24.65
N VAL A 255 -10.15 4.49 24.35
CA VAL A 255 -10.15 3.15 23.76
C VAL A 255 -9.24 2.21 24.52
N GLN A 256 -9.55 0.91 24.48
CA GLN A 256 -8.66 -0.12 25.01
C GLN A 256 -7.68 -0.51 23.91
N PHE A 257 -6.43 -0.12 24.06
CA PHE A 257 -5.34 -0.46 23.14
C PHE A 257 -4.04 -0.60 23.92
N ASP A 258 -3.32 -1.69 23.69
CA ASP A 258 -1.99 -1.92 24.28
C ASP A 258 -0.89 -1.53 23.27
N VAL A 259 -0.27 -0.38 23.53
CA VAL A 259 0.80 0.19 22.69
C VAL A 259 2.02 -0.73 22.66
N GLU A 260 2.44 -1.26 23.79
CA GLU A 260 3.64 -2.11 23.87
C GLU A 260 3.41 -3.44 23.17
N GLN A 261 2.23 -4.04 23.34
CA GLN A 261 1.87 -5.28 22.66
C GLN A 261 1.85 -5.09 21.13
N CYS A 262 1.33 -3.96 20.65
CA CYS A 262 1.34 -3.63 19.22
C CYS A 262 2.78 -3.51 18.68
N ILE A 263 3.66 -2.80 19.41
CA ILE A 263 5.08 -2.66 19.06
C ILE A 263 5.78 -4.01 19.05
N GLU A 264 5.50 -4.88 20.02
CA GLU A 264 6.03 -6.24 20.06
C GLU A 264 5.60 -7.03 18.82
N TYR A 265 4.32 -7.01 18.46
CA TYR A 265 3.82 -7.67 17.24
C TYR A 265 4.49 -7.13 15.98
N ALA A 266 4.67 -5.82 15.88
CA ALA A 266 5.35 -5.21 14.74
C ALA A 266 6.82 -5.66 14.64
N ARG A 267 7.54 -5.70 15.77
CA ARG A 267 8.94 -6.17 15.83
C ARG A 267 9.09 -7.67 15.62
N ARG A 268 8.08 -8.48 15.95
CA ARG A 268 8.06 -9.90 15.61
C ARG A 268 8.02 -10.14 14.10
N VAL A 269 7.34 -9.26 13.35
CA VAL A 269 7.28 -9.30 11.89
C VAL A 269 8.54 -8.70 11.25
N ASN A 270 9.02 -7.57 11.79
CA ASN A 270 10.23 -6.90 11.35
C ASN A 270 11.06 -6.41 12.54
N PRO A 271 12.12 -7.13 12.95
CA PRO A 271 12.96 -6.75 14.08
C PRO A 271 13.68 -5.40 13.91
N GLY A 272 13.86 -4.94 12.66
CA GLY A 272 14.49 -3.65 12.34
C GLY A 272 13.53 -2.47 12.26
N LEU A 273 12.22 -2.70 12.38
CA LEU A 273 11.19 -1.66 12.22
C LEU A 273 11.32 -0.61 13.32
N GLN A 274 11.48 0.64 12.89
CA GLN A 274 11.39 1.78 13.79
C GLN A 274 9.92 2.10 14.07
N VAL A 275 9.60 2.55 15.28
CA VAL A 275 8.24 2.93 15.64
C VAL A 275 8.24 4.30 16.31
N LEU A 276 7.36 5.18 15.85
CA LEU A 276 7.07 6.46 16.49
C LEU A 276 5.59 6.53 16.84
N THR A 277 5.29 6.95 18.06
CA THR A 277 3.92 7.21 18.53
C THR A 277 3.57 8.67 18.27
N VAL A 278 2.49 8.93 17.54
CA VAL A 278 2.14 10.28 17.10
C VAL A 278 0.64 10.56 17.23
N SER A 279 0.30 11.84 17.33
CA SER A 279 -1.04 12.34 17.09
C SER A 279 -0.95 13.54 16.16
N ALA A 280 -1.49 13.39 14.94
CA ALA A 280 -1.68 14.52 14.04
C ALA A 280 -2.64 15.59 14.60
N THR A 281 -3.56 15.17 15.49
CA THR A 281 -4.58 16.04 16.10
C THR A 281 -3.99 16.90 17.20
N SER A 282 -3.35 16.29 18.22
CA SER A 282 -2.78 17.02 19.35
C SER A 282 -1.40 17.60 19.05
N GLY A 283 -0.68 17.02 18.07
CA GLY A 283 0.71 17.33 17.77
C GLY A 283 1.71 16.50 18.57
N GLU A 284 1.25 15.67 19.51
CA GLU A 284 2.13 14.80 20.32
C GLU A 284 2.96 13.87 19.42
N GLY A 285 4.26 13.75 19.69
CA GLY A 285 5.19 12.90 18.94
C GLY A 285 5.54 13.37 17.52
N MET A 286 4.92 14.44 17.01
CA MET A 286 5.19 14.93 15.65
C MET A 286 6.62 15.47 15.49
N ASP A 287 7.22 16.02 16.55
CA ASP A 287 8.60 16.51 16.50
C ASP A 287 9.62 15.38 16.24
N ASP A 288 9.39 14.18 16.78
CA ASP A 288 10.23 13.00 16.52
C ASP A 288 10.11 12.56 15.06
N TRP A 289 8.90 12.59 14.51
CA TRP A 289 8.65 12.34 13.09
C TRP A 289 9.37 13.37 12.20
N TYR A 290 9.30 14.64 12.55
CA TYR A 290 9.99 15.70 11.81
C TYR A 290 11.51 15.57 11.91
N ALA A 291 12.03 15.24 13.08
CA ALA A 291 13.45 14.96 13.28
C ALA A 291 13.91 13.78 12.41
N TRP A 292 13.11 12.71 12.33
CA TRP A 292 13.37 11.58 11.47
C TRP A 292 13.43 11.99 9.99
N ILE A 293 12.44 12.75 9.49
CA ILE A 293 12.45 13.24 8.10
C ILE A 293 13.71 14.05 7.81
N ARG A 294 14.06 15.00 8.71
CA ARG A 294 15.25 15.85 8.54
C ARG A 294 16.52 15.02 8.50
N ALA A 295 16.69 14.06 9.41
CA ALA A 295 17.86 13.20 9.47
C ALA A 295 17.99 12.33 8.21
N THR A 296 16.91 11.69 7.78
CA THR A 296 16.87 10.84 6.60
C THR A 296 17.14 11.64 5.32
N ARG A 297 16.62 12.86 5.23
CA ARG A 297 16.90 13.79 4.11
C ARG A 297 18.37 14.19 4.08
N GLN A 298 18.96 14.51 5.23
CA GLN A 298 20.39 14.84 5.31
C GLN A 298 21.27 13.69 4.84
N ALA A 299 20.91 12.44 5.16
CA ALA A 299 21.61 11.26 4.66
C ALA A 299 21.52 11.16 3.12
N ARG A 300 20.35 11.42 2.52
CA ARG A 300 20.17 11.45 1.06
C ARG A 300 21.03 12.51 0.37
N LEU A 301 21.29 13.64 1.02
CA LEU A 301 22.08 14.73 0.46
C LEU A 301 23.61 14.56 0.56
N ILE A 302 24.12 13.51 1.22
CA ILE A 302 25.58 13.29 1.36
C ILE A 302 26.27 13.17 0.00
N GLY A 303 25.61 12.59 -1.00
CA GLY A 303 26.11 12.51 -2.39
C GLY A 303 25.97 13.79 -3.22
N HIS A 304 25.34 14.85 -2.67
CA HIS A 304 24.96 16.06 -3.41
C HIS A 304 25.48 17.34 -2.71
N PRO A 305 26.81 17.59 -2.71
CA PRO A 305 27.41 18.69 -1.96
C PRO A 305 26.91 20.08 -2.39
N ALA A 306 26.50 20.25 -3.65
CA ALA A 306 25.91 21.49 -4.12
C ALA A 306 24.54 21.78 -3.48
N LEU A 307 23.69 20.76 -3.36
CA LEU A 307 22.36 20.86 -2.74
C LEU A 307 22.48 21.06 -1.23
N LYS A 308 23.38 20.31 -0.59
CA LYS A 308 23.63 20.42 0.86
C LYS A 308 24.07 21.83 1.30
N ARG A 309 24.85 22.53 0.49
CA ARG A 309 25.25 23.93 0.76
C ARG A 309 24.10 24.92 0.63
N LYS A 310 23.18 24.69 -0.32
CA LYS A 310 22.01 25.54 -0.51
C LYS A 310 21.11 25.50 0.73
N ASP A 311 20.86 24.31 1.27
CA ASP A 311 20.07 24.12 2.49
C ASP A 311 20.67 24.80 3.73
N ALA A 312 22.00 24.70 3.91
CA ALA A 312 22.68 25.33 5.04
C ALA A 312 22.60 26.86 5.00
N ALA A 313 22.50 27.45 3.80
CA ALA A 313 22.35 28.89 3.63
C ALA A 313 20.91 29.37 3.92
N THR A 314 19.89 28.56 3.62
CA THR A 314 18.48 28.88 3.96
C THR A 314 18.18 28.70 5.44
N GLY A 315 18.78 27.70 6.10
CA GLY A 315 18.57 27.44 7.54
C GLY A 315 19.26 28.42 8.50
N ALA A 316 20.21 29.24 8.02
CA ALA A 316 20.90 30.25 8.83
C ALA A 316 20.25 31.64 8.79
N ALA A 317 19.15 31.79 8.03
CA ALA A 317 18.47 33.07 7.80
C ALA A 317 17.17 33.25 8.62
N VAL A 318 16.95 32.43 9.64
CA VAL A 318 15.80 32.51 10.57
C VAL A 318 16.30 32.78 11.99
#